data_AF-A0A8S9ZWU5-F1
#
_entry.id   AF-A0A8S9ZWU5-F1
#
_cell.length_a   1.000
_cell.length_b   1.000
_cell.length_c   1.000
_cell.angle_alpha   90.00
_cell.angle_beta   90.00
_cell.angle_gamma   90.00
#
_symmetry.space_group_name_H-M   'P 1'
#
loop_
_entity.id
_entity.type
_entity.pdbx_description
1 polymer ?
#
loop_
_entity_poly.entity_id
_entity_poly.type
_entity_poly.pdbx_seq_one_letter_code
_entity_poly.pdbx_strand_id
1 'polypeptide(L)'
;MLINLNKIEDLIKIFLIIILFSQNTKSERLGHLTCYKNNGFDLGIEEVRCSPSISSSPIYCLKANVYDGRVVRDCATSTQCPQGNACSPINYEEDGTTDFVCCCQDDLCNSSMKNIKNNFCLLFTIIILSFIIILIF
;
A
#
# COMPACT_ATOMS: atom_id res chain seq x y z
N MET A 1 12.12 -40.59 16.59
CA MET A 1 11.25 -39.43 16.88
C MET A 1 10.07 -39.50 15.92
N LEU A 2 8.91 -39.99 16.37
CA LEU A 2 7.72 -40.09 15.52
C LEU A 2 7.06 -38.72 15.51
N ILE A 3 7.27 -37.98 14.42
CA ILE A 3 6.55 -36.73 14.19
C ILE A 3 5.07 -37.07 14.07
N ASN A 4 4.25 -36.48 14.92
CA ASN A 4 2.83 -36.76 15.00
C ASN A 4 2.15 -36.14 13.77
N LEU A 5 1.87 -36.94 12.74
CA LEU A 5 1.35 -36.53 11.44
C LEU A 5 0.11 -35.63 11.52
N ASN A 6 -0.73 -35.81 12.54
CA ASN A 6 -1.91 -34.97 12.79
C ASN A 6 -1.52 -33.50 13.07
N LYS A 7 -0.40 -33.23 13.74
CA LYS A 7 0.07 -31.87 14.00
C LYS A 7 0.55 -31.16 12.72
N ILE A 8 1.13 -31.90 11.77
CA ILE A 8 1.55 -31.35 10.48
C ILE A 8 0.32 -30.96 9.66
N GLU A 9 -0.70 -31.81 9.64
CA GLU A 9 -1.94 -31.53 8.91
C GLU A 9 -2.65 -30.27 9.44
N ASP A 10 -2.70 -30.09 10.75
CA ASP A 10 -3.27 -28.89 11.38
C ASP A 10 -2.46 -27.63 11.05
N LEU A 11 -1.14 -27.71 11.01
CA LEU A 11 -0.25 -26.60 10.61
C LEU A 11 -0.46 -26.18 9.15
N ILE A 12 -0.60 -27.14 8.23
CA ILE A 12 -0.86 -26.87 6.81
C ILE A 12 -2.24 -26.20 6.63
N LYS A 13 -3.26 -26.66 7.37
CA LYS A 13 -4.60 -26.04 7.35
C LYS A 13 -4.55 -24.59 7.84
N ILE A 14 -3.85 -24.31 8.94
CA ILE A 14 -3.69 -22.95 9.45
C ILE A 14 -2.97 -22.07 8.42
N PHE A 15 -1.90 -22.57 7.79
CA PHE A 15 -1.16 -21.85 6.76
C PHE A 15 -2.01 -21.52 5.52
N LEU A 16 -2.81 -22.48 5.04
CA LEU A 16 -3.76 -22.28 3.94
C LEU A 16 -4.83 -21.23 4.27
N ILE A 17 -5.35 -21.24 5.50
CA ILE A 17 -6.32 -20.23 5.97
C ILE A 17 -5.68 -18.84 5.96
N ILE A 18 -4.43 -18.69 6.42
CA ILE A 18 -3.71 -17.40 6.41
C ILE A 18 -3.50 -16.90 4.96
N ILE A 19 -3.12 -17.79 4.03
CA ILE A 19 -2.97 -17.43 2.61
C ILE A 19 -4.31 -16.98 2.03
N LEU A 20 -5.40 -17.71 2.28
CA LEU A 20 -6.75 -17.35 1.83
C LEU A 20 -7.20 -15.99 2.40
N PHE A 21 -6.91 -15.72 3.69
CA PHE A 21 -7.17 -14.41 4.30
C PHE A 21 -6.35 -13.28 3.67
N SER A 22 -5.09 -13.54 3.31
CA SER A 22 -4.22 -12.56 2.66
C SER A 22 -4.71 -12.23 1.24
N GLN A 23 -5.15 -13.23 0.48
CA GLN A 23 -5.66 -13.08 -0.89
C GLN A 23 -7.03 -12.39 -0.97
N ASN A 24 -7.87 -12.50 0.08
CA ASN A 24 -9.19 -11.85 0.15
C ASN A 24 -9.16 -10.33 0.38
N THR A 25 -7.98 -9.69 0.42
CA THR A 25 -7.89 -8.24 0.55
C THR A 25 -7.93 -7.47 -0.78
N LYS A 26 -8.01 -8.16 -1.92
CA LYS A 26 -8.32 -7.52 -3.19
C LYS A 26 -9.83 -7.24 -3.27
N SER A 27 -10.21 -6.15 -2.62
CA SER A 27 -11.55 -5.58 -2.70
C SER A 27 -11.84 -5.15 -4.14
N GLU A 28 -12.54 -5.99 -4.90
CA GLU A 28 -13.34 -5.53 -6.04
C GLU A 28 -14.40 -4.56 -5.51
N ARG A 29 -14.16 -3.24 -5.59
CA ARG A 29 -15.22 -2.27 -5.27
C ARG A 29 -15.30 -1.11 -6.24
N LEU A 30 -16.35 -1.19 -7.05
CA LEU A 30 -17.12 -0.08 -7.58
C LEU A 30 -17.29 1.03 -6.53
N GLY A 31 -16.94 2.27 -6.87
CA GLY A 31 -17.63 3.45 -6.34
C GLY A 31 -16.75 4.63 -5.95
N HIS A 32 -15.82 4.48 -5.01
CA HIS A 32 -15.08 5.62 -4.45
C HIS A 32 -13.70 5.20 -3.97
N LEU A 33 -12.66 5.91 -4.41
CA LEU A 33 -11.28 5.75 -3.95
C LEU A 33 -11.09 6.55 -2.65
N THR A 34 -10.51 5.93 -1.62
CA THR A 34 -10.15 6.58 -0.37
C THR A 34 -8.64 6.82 -0.33
N CYS A 35 -8.21 8.04 -0.04
CA CYS A 35 -6.79 8.41 0.00
C CYS A 35 -6.44 9.10 1.32
N TYR A 36 -5.15 9.09 1.67
CA TYR A 36 -4.66 9.99 2.70
C TYR A 36 -4.53 11.41 2.16
N LYS A 37 -4.84 12.40 3.01
CA LYS A 37 -4.67 13.82 2.72
C LYS A 37 -3.91 14.51 3.85
N ASN A 38 -3.05 15.45 3.52
CA ASN A 38 -2.41 16.34 4.49
C ASN A 38 -2.10 17.72 3.88
N ASN A 39 -1.83 18.71 4.74
CA ASN A 39 -1.50 20.08 4.32
C ASN A 39 0.02 20.33 4.21
N GLY A 40 0.80 19.31 3.81
CA GLY A 40 2.24 19.44 3.58
C GLY A 40 3.16 19.07 4.74
N PHE A 41 2.64 18.63 5.89
CA PHE A 41 3.43 17.98 6.94
C PHE A 41 2.88 16.58 7.22
N ASP A 42 3.75 15.63 7.62
CA ASP A 42 3.34 14.26 7.98
C ASP A 42 2.47 14.20 9.26
N LEU A 43 2.31 15.33 9.97
CA LEU A 43 1.41 15.49 11.11
C LEU A 43 0.03 15.93 10.62
N GLY A 44 -1.03 15.21 11.01
CA GLY A 44 -2.41 15.52 10.61
C GLY A 44 -2.84 14.84 9.30
N ILE A 45 -2.49 13.56 9.14
CA ILE A 45 -2.97 12.75 8.02
C ILE A 45 -4.45 12.40 8.24
N GLU A 46 -5.29 12.78 7.29
CA GLU A 46 -6.72 12.47 7.28
C GLU A 46 -7.04 11.46 6.18
N GLU A 47 -8.06 10.64 6.39
CA GLU A 47 -8.61 9.76 5.36
C GLU A 47 -9.75 10.48 4.65
N VAL A 48 -9.63 10.66 3.33
CA VAL A 48 -10.62 11.35 2.53
C VAL A 48 -11.15 10.44 1.44
N ARG A 49 -12.47 10.47 1.22
CA ARG A 49 -13.09 9.81 0.06
C ARG A 49 -13.01 10.75 -1.13
N CYS A 50 -12.30 10.33 -2.16
CA CYS A 50 -12.19 11.08 -3.39
C CYS A 50 -13.54 11.05 -4.11
N SER A 51 -14.13 12.23 -4.28
CA SER A 51 -15.31 12.39 -5.12
C SER A 51 -14.89 12.34 -6.59
N PRO A 52 -15.63 11.66 -7.48
CA PRO A 52 -15.41 11.80 -8.91
C PRO A 52 -15.69 13.25 -9.29
N SER A 53 -14.62 14.00 -9.57
CA SER A 53 -14.73 15.40 -9.98
C SER A 53 -15.38 15.53 -11.37
N ILE A 54 -15.21 14.52 -12.22
CA ILE A 54 -15.86 14.37 -13.54
C ILE A 54 -16.03 12.87 -13.78
N SER A 55 -17.21 12.43 -14.22
CA SER A 55 -17.62 11.03 -14.40
C SER A 55 -16.79 10.19 -15.39
N SER A 56 -15.70 10.72 -15.95
CA SER A 56 -14.88 10.06 -16.98
C SER A 56 -13.38 10.04 -16.70
N SER A 57 -12.88 10.71 -15.66
CA SER A 57 -11.44 10.79 -15.40
C SER A 57 -11.02 9.82 -14.29
N PRO A 58 -9.98 9.00 -14.49
CA PRO A 58 -9.47 8.14 -13.43
C PRO A 58 -8.97 8.98 -12.26
N ILE A 59 -9.37 8.57 -11.06
CA ILE A 59 -8.97 9.17 -9.79
C ILE A 59 -7.80 8.36 -9.24
N TYR A 60 -6.83 9.04 -8.65
CA TYR A 60 -5.64 8.48 -8.04
C TYR A 60 -5.45 9.02 -6.63
N CYS A 61 -4.76 8.27 -5.78
CA CYS A 61 -4.14 8.81 -4.58
C CYS A 61 -2.74 9.30 -4.95
N LEU A 62 -2.47 10.57 -4.68
CA LEU A 62 -1.18 11.19 -4.92
C LEU A 62 -0.36 11.26 -3.63
N LYS A 63 0.94 11.07 -3.77
CA LYS A 63 1.97 11.39 -2.78
C LYS A 63 3.11 12.12 -3.48
N ALA A 64 3.38 13.36 -3.08
CA ALA A 64 4.55 14.12 -3.51
C ALA A 64 5.53 14.27 -2.35
N ASN A 65 6.78 13.86 -2.56
CA ASN A 65 7.88 14.27 -1.69
C ASN A 65 8.46 15.54 -2.30
N VAL A 66 8.21 16.66 -1.62
CA VAL A 66 8.62 18.00 -2.05
C VAL A 66 10.09 18.21 -1.70
N TYR A 67 10.81 18.96 -2.54
CA TYR A 67 12.25 19.20 -2.38
C TYR A 67 12.65 19.75 -0.99
N ASP A 68 11.75 20.46 -0.31
CA ASP A 68 11.97 21.05 1.02
C ASP A 68 11.74 20.06 2.19
N GLY A 69 11.55 18.78 1.88
CA GLY A 69 11.36 17.70 2.86
C GLY A 69 9.91 17.51 3.28
N ARG A 70 8.96 18.30 2.75
CA ARG A 70 7.54 18.09 2.98
C ARG A 70 7.01 16.89 2.21
N VAL A 71 5.99 16.25 2.76
CA VAL A 71 5.24 15.20 2.07
C VAL A 71 3.82 15.68 1.91
N VAL A 72 3.36 15.78 0.66
CA VAL A 72 1.99 16.16 0.31
C VAL A 72 1.24 14.92 -0.14
N ARG A 73 0.02 14.75 0.35
CA ARG A 73 -0.89 13.67 -0.03
C ARG A 73 -2.25 14.28 -0.35
N ASP A 74 -2.85 13.83 -1.44
CA ASP A 74 -4.20 14.26 -1.81
C ASP A 74 -4.86 13.25 -2.77
N CYS A 75 -6.14 13.44 -3.01
CA CYS A 75 -6.83 12.90 -4.18
C CYS A 75 -6.37 13.65 -5.44
N ALA A 76 -6.10 12.92 -6.51
CA ALA A 76 -5.62 13.48 -7.76
C ALA A 76 -6.38 12.92 -8.96
N THR A 77 -6.34 13.66 -10.07
CA THR A 77 -6.85 13.19 -11.37
C THR A 77 -5.70 12.93 -12.33
N SER A 78 -5.99 12.42 -13.53
CA SER A 78 -4.99 12.18 -14.58
C SER A 78 -4.17 13.42 -14.97
N THR A 79 -4.66 14.64 -14.73
CA THR A 79 -3.88 15.87 -15.00
C THR A 79 -2.76 16.08 -13.98
N GLN A 80 -2.99 15.71 -12.72
CA GLN A 80 -1.99 15.76 -11.64
C GLN A 80 -1.15 14.49 -11.56
N CYS A 81 -1.62 13.41 -12.18
CA CYS A 81 -0.95 12.11 -12.27
C CYS A 81 -0.78 11.66 -13.73
N PRO A 82 -0.05 12.41 -14.59
CA PRO A 82 0.17 12.02 -15.98
C PRO A 82 0.92 10.67 -16.10
N GLN A 83 1.70 10.30 -15.08
CA GLN A 83 2.41 9.03 -14.98
C GLN A 83 1.51 7.82 -14.62
N GLY A 84 0.22 8.04 -14.32
CA GLY A 84 -0.70 6.96 -13.92
C GLY A 84 -0.30 6.28 -12.61
N ASN A 85 -0.42 4.96 -12.51
CA ASN A 85 -0.03 4.17 -11.32
C ASN A 85 1.49 3.98 -11.20
N ALA A 86 2.24 5.09 -11.17
CA ALA A 86 3.69 5.09 -11.09
C ALA A 86 4.22 6.31 -10.33
N CYS A 87 5.54 6.35 -10.15
CA CYS A 87 6.25 7.50 -9.62
C CYS A 87 7.08 8.16 -10.72
N SER A 88 7.09 9.50 -10.74
CA SER A 88 7.93 10.28 -11.65
C SER A 88 8.49 11.50 -10.93
N PRO A 89 9.74 11.90 -11.20
CA PRO A 89 10.21 13.23 -10.84
C PRO A 89 9.45 14.29 -11.66
N ILE A 90 9.20 15.45 -11.05
CA ILE A 90 8.70 16.67 -11.69
C ILE A 90 9.75 17.74 -11.46
N ASN A 91 10.36 18.22 -12.55
CA ASN A 91 11.35 19.28 -12.50
C ASN A 91 10.67 20.62 -12.79
N TYR A 92 10.83 21.59 -11.90
CA TYR A 92 10.35 22.95 -12.14
C TYR A 92 11.45 23.75 -12.84
N GLU A 93 11.13 24.30 -14.01
CA GLU A 93 12.10 25.06 -14.82
C GLU A 93 12.51 26.38 -14.17
N GLU A 94 11.65 26.94 -13.29
CA GLU A 94 11.86 28.25 -12.66
C GLU A 94 12.98 28.26 -11.60
N ASP A 95 13.12 27.18 -10.83
CA ASP A 95 14.09 27.10 -9.72
C ASP A 95 14.96 25.84 -9.76
N GLY A 96 14.77 24.97 -10.75
CA GLY A 96 15.53 23.73 -10.92
C GLY A 96 15.23 22.69 -9.84
N THR A 97 14.18 22.87 -9.04
CA THR A 97 13.81 21.92 -8.01
C THR A 97 13.12 20.69 -8.61
N THR A 98 13.28 19.55 -7.94
CA THR A 98 12.67 18.29 -8.34
C THR A 98 11.80 17.75 -7.22
N ASP A 99 10.50 17.65 -7.47
CA ASP A 99 9.58 16.91 -6.61
C ASP A 99 9.46 15.47 -7.09
N PHE A 100 9.29 14.53 -6.17
CA PHE A 100 9.05 13.14 -6.52
C PHE A 100 7.59 12.76 -6.27
N VAL A 101 6.82 12.55 -7.34
CA VAL A 101 5.36 12.35 -7.27
C VAL A 101 4.99 10.92 -7.65
N CYS A 102 4.33 10.22 -6.73
CA CYS A 102 3.79 8.89 -6.89
C CYS A 102 2.26 8.92 -6.92
N CYS A 103 1.66 8.18 -7.84
CA CYS A 103 0.21 8.02 -7.94
C CYS A 103 -0.18 6.54 -7.97
N CYS A 104 -1.35 6.21 -7.43
CA CYS A 104 -1.84 4.84 -7.31
C CYS A 104 -3.38 4.79 -7.18
N GLN A 105 -4.00 3.64 -7.41
CA GLN A 105 -5.47 3.47 -7.49
C GLN A 105 -6.08 2.51 -6.47
N ASP A 106 -5.32 2.12 -5.44
CA ASP A 106 -5.89 1.35 -4.32
C ASP A 106 -6.20 2.27 -3.14
N ASP A 107 -7.16 1.89 -2.30
CA ASP A 107 -7.43 2.63 -1.08
C ASP A 107 -6.17 2.80 -0.24
N LEU A 108 -5.93 4.04 0.20
CA LEU A 108 -4.86 4.44 1.11
C LEU A 108 -3.45 4.06 0.57
N CYS A 109 -3.33 3.89 -0.74
CA CYS A 109 -2.09 3.45 -1.38
C CYS A 109 -0.99 4.50 -1.35
N ASN A 110 -1.34 5.78 -1.16
CA ASN A 110 -0.41 6.89 -0.96
C ASN A 110 0.17 6.95 0.47
N SER A 111 -0.01 5.87 1.25
CA SER A 111 0.71 5.68 2.51
C SER A 111 2.19 5.38 2.26
N SER A 112 3.05 5.94 3.11
CA SER A 112 4.45 5.50 3.20
C SER A 112 4.58 4.07 3.79
N MET A 113 3.49 3.49 4.29
CA MET A 113 3.44 2.24 5.06
C MET A 113 3.12 0.98 4.23
N LYS A 114 2.88 1.08 2.91
CA LYS A 114 2.59 -0.10 2.07
C LYS A 114 3.72 -1.15 2.15
N ASN A 115 4.97 -0.72 2.35
CA ASN A 115 6.11 -1.60 2.61
C ASN A 115 6.09 -2.25 4.00
N ILE A 116 5.55 -1.59 5.04
CA ILE A 116 5.51 -2.15 6.40
C ILE A 116 4.54 -3.32 6.50
N LYS A 117 3.36 -3.24 5.88
CA LYS A 117 2.38 -4.35 5.89
C LYS A 117 2.93 -5.60 5.20
N ASN A 118 3.57 -5.44 4.04
CA ASN A 118 4.19 -6.54 3.31
C ASN A 118 5.40 -7.12 4.06
N ASN A 119 6.25 -6.27 4.66
CA ASN A 119 7.38 -6.72 5.47
C ASN A 119 6.94 -7.44 6.75
N PHE A 120 5.85 -7.00 7.39
CA PHE A 120 5.30 -7.67 8.56
C PHE A 120 4.71 -9.03 8.21
N CYS A 121 4.02 -9.13 7.08
CA CYS A 121 3.49 -10.41 6.57
C CYS A 121 4.61 -11.39 6.21
N LEU A 122 5.71 -10.90 5.61
CA LEU A 122 6.89 -11.70 5.30
C LEU A 122 7.57 -12.20 6.59
N LEU A 123 7.79 -11.31 7.56
CA LEU A 123 8.39 -11.65 8.86
C LEU A 123 7.55 -12.72 9.57
N PHE A 124 6.22 -12.55 9.60
CA PHE A 124 5.31 -13.51 10.22
C PHE A 124 5.37 -14.89 9.54
N THR A 125 5.47 -14.90 8.20
CA THR A 125 5.63 -16.14 7.43
C THR A 125 6.94 -16.86 7.77
N ILE A 126 8.05 -16.11 7.89
CA ILE A 126 9.36 -16.66 8.27
C ILE A 126 9.31 -17.26 9.68
N ILE A 127 8.72 -16.56 10.65
CA ILE A 127 8.62 -17.03 12.03
C ILE A 127 7.84 -18.35 12.11
N ILE A 128 6.71 -18.46 11.40
CA ILE A 128 5.92 -19.70 11.35
C ILE A 128 6.73 -20.83 10.73
N LEU A 129 7.41 -20.58 9.60
CA LEU A 129 8.24 -21.58 8.94
C LEU A 129 9.38 -22.07 9.86
N SER A 130 10.04 -21.16 10.59
CA SER A 130 11.07 -21.51 11.56
C SER A 130 10.52 -22.37 12.70
N PHE A 131 9.32 -22.05 13.23
CA PHE A 131 8.67 -22.87 14.25
C PHE A 131 8.33 -24.28 13.74
N ILE A 132 7.87 -24.41 12.50
CA ILE A 132 7.58 -25.71 11.88
C ILE A 132 8.86 -26.56 11.77
N ILE A 133 9.97 -25.97 11.31
CA ILE A 133 11.26 -26.68 11.19
C ILE A 133 11.72 -27.20 12.56
N ILE A 134 11.64 -26.37 13.61
CA ILE A 134 12.00 -26.75 14.99
C ILE A 134 11.09 -27.85 15.56
N LEU A 135 9.83 -27.91 15.13
CA LEU A 135 8.90 -28.96 15.58
C LEU A 135 9.09 -30.30 14.86
N ILE A 136 9.70 -30.29 13.66
CA ILE A 136 9.96 -31.46 12.83
C ILE A 136 11.31 -32.12 13.20
N PHE A 137 12.32 -31.32 13.54
CA PHE A 137 13.65 -31.79 13.94
C PHE A 137 13.82 -31.89 15.45
#